data_AF-A0A2N1RUK3-F1
#
_entry.id   AF-A0A2N1RUK3-F1
#
_cell.length_a   1.000
_cell.length_b   1.000
_cell.length_c   1.000
_cell.angle_alpha   90.00
_cell.angle_beta   90.00
_cell.angle_gamma   90.00
#
_symmetry.space_group_name_H-M   'P 1'
#
loop_
_entity.id
_entity.type
_entity.pdbx_description
1 polymer ?
#
loop_
_entity_poly.entity_id
_entity_poly.type
_entity_poly.pdbx_seq_one_letter_code
_entity_poly.pdbx_strand_id
1 'polypeptide(L)'
;MDYKTKQYYSTHVQDASNLYNSPKTGGVSRYFRSAFTAGSTVLDMGAGSGRDLVILAGPPKPKPPIPPGGGLEIVQDEGFDVYGIDASPEMVSNAVTNYPQLKGRLICASIPSDELYFNMKFDGILCSAVLMHITDDRLFDAAYCIRNNLKENGRLLISVPVARDDLDSDSKTLKGRMFVA
;
A
#
# COMPACT_ATOMS: atom_id res chain seq x y z
N MET A 1 13.52 4.79 3.08
CA MET A 1 14.04 3.41 3.12
C MET A 1 15.53 3.39 2.87
N ASP A 2 16.30 2.84 3.82
CA ASP A 2 17.75 2.68 3.68
C ASP A 2 18.12 1.62 2.64
N TYR A 3 19.39 1.60 2.20
CA TYR A 3 19.86 0.69 1.15
C TYR A 3 19.70 -0.78 1.52
N LYS A 4 19.99 -1.15 2.77
CA LYS A 4 19.91 -2.55 3.24
C LYS A 4 18.48 -3.07 3.28
N THR A 5 17.51 -2.26 3.70
CA THR A 5 16.09 -2.63 3.69
C THR A 5 15.58 -2.78 2.26
N LYS A 6 15.98 -1.89 1.33
CA LYS A 6 15.68 -2.06 -0.10
C LYS A 6 16.24 -3.39 -0.64
N GLN A 7 17.50 -3.68 -0.36
CA GLN A 7 18.18 -4.89 -0.82
C GLN A 7 17.50 -6.17 -0.29
N TYR A 8 17.02 -6.18 0.96
CA TYR A 8 16.28 -7.32 1.51
C TYR A 8 15.06 -7.65 0.66
N TYR A 9 14.21 -6.65 0.36
CA TYR A 9 12.99 -6.87 -0.43
C TYR A 9 13.27 -7.22 -1.88
N SER A 10 14.33 -6.68 -2.49
CA SER A 10 14.76 -7.09 -3.83
C SER A 10 15.24 -8.54 -3.91
N THR A 11 15.80 -9.09 -2.83
CA THR A 11 16.41 -10.44 -2.82
C THR A 11 15.53 -11.53 -2.24
N HIS A 12 14.55 -11.18 -1.40
CA HIS A 12 13.67 -12.12 -0.69
C HIS A 12 12.20 -12.00 -1.11
N VAL A 13 11.96 -11.59 -2.37
CA VAL A 13 10.63 -11.28 -2.91
C VAL A 13 9.63 -12.41 -2.64
N GLN A 14 9.98 -13.65 -2.99
CA GLN A 14 9.05 -14.77 -2.89
C GLN A 14 8.73 -15.12 -1.43
N ASP A 15 9.74 -15.12 -0.55
CA ASP A 15 9.57 -15.42 0.87
C ASP A 15 8.76 -14.32 1.57
N ALA A 16 9.05 -13.04 1.27
CA ALA A 16 8.32 -11.91 1.81
C ALA A 16 6.86 -11.91 1.32
N SER A 17 6.62 -12.09 0.03
CA SER A 17 5.28 -12.19 -0.55
C SER A 17 4.49 -13.35 0.06
N ASN A 18 5.08 -14.54 0.19
CA ASN A 18 4.42 -15.70 0.82
C ASN A 18 4.08 -15.42 2.29
N LEU A 19 5.00 -14.83 3.06
CA LEU A 19 4.77 -14.49 4.46
C LEU A 19 3.64 -13.47 4.62
N TYR A 20 3.58 -12.44 3.77
CA TYR A 20 2.58 -11.38 3.85
C TYR A 20 1.22 -11.79 3.30
N ASN A 21 1.20 -12.68 2.31
CA ASN A 21 -0.03 -13.26 1.75
C ASN A 21 -0.60 -14.40 2.59
N SER A 22 0.17 -14.94 3.55
CA SER A 22 -0.33 -15.96 4.47
C SER A 22 -1.58 -15.46 5.22
N PRO A 23 -2.63 -16.30 5.38
CA PRO A 23 -3.84 -15.90 6.07
C PRO A 23 -3.52 -15.57 7.54
N LYS A 24 -3.42 -14.29 7.86
CA LYS A 24 -3.34 -13.81 9.24
C LYS A 24 -4.72 -13.36 9.67
N THR A 25 -5.21 -13.92 10.77
CA THR A 25 -6.42 -13.42 11.44
C THR A 25 -6.09 -12.09 12.10
N GLY A 26 -6.73 -11.02 11.63
CA GLY A 26 -6.45 -9.66 12.09
C GLY A 26 -5.24 -9.02 11.40
N GLY A 27 -5.37 -7.74 11.11
CA GLY A 27 -4.39 -6.90 10.43
C GLY A 27 -5.00 -5.53 10.15
N VAL A 28 -4.25 -4.63 9.52
CA VAL A 28 -4.75 -3.27 9.20
C VAL A 28 -5.98 -3.29 8.30
N SER A 29 -6.16 -4.35 7.50
CA SER A 29 -7.27 -4.51 6.55
C SER A 29 -8.67 -4.43 7.17
N ARG A 30 -8.83 -4.77 8.46
CA ARG A 30 -10.12 -4.62 9.17
C ARG A 30 -10.56 -3.16 9.30
N TYR A 31 -9.64 -2.23 9.19
CA TYR A 31 -9.90 -0.80 9.32
C TYR A 31 -10.13 -0.11 7.98
N PHE A 32 -9.94 -0.78 6.84
CA PHE A 32 -10.05 -0.12 5.52
C PHE A 32 -11.42 0.51 5.30
N ARG A 33 -12.50 -0.23 5.57
CA ARG A 33 -13.89 0.26 5.41
C ARG A 33 -14.29 1.31 6.44
N SER A 34 -13.62 1.40 7.59
CA SER A 34 -13.83 2.47 8.57
C SER A 34 -13.00 3.71 8.24
N ALA A 35 -11.81 3.50 7.68
CA ALA A 35 -10.87 4.55 7.36
C ALA A 35 -11.28 5.28 6.07
N PHE A 36 -11.71 4.57 5.04
CA PHE A 36 -11.99 5.14 3.72
C PHE A 36 -13.47 4.99 3.34
N THR A 37 -13.96 5.94 2.53
CA THR A 37 -15.34 5.94 2.02
C THR A 37 -15.41 5.07 0.77
N ALA A 38 -16.43 4.21 0.64
CA ALA A 38 -16.57 3.35 -0.54
C ALA A 38 -16.58 4.19 -1.84
N GLY A 39 -15.94 3.68 -2.90
CA GLY A 39 -15.71 4.40 -4.16
C GLY A 39 -14.60 5.46 -4.13
N SER A 40 -13.97 5.72 -2.97
CA SER A 40 -12.86 6.68 -2.89
C SER A 40 -11.60 6.17 -3.60
N THR A 41 -10.79 7.10 -4.15
CA THR A 41 -9.49 6.75 -4.72
C THR A 41 -8.43 6.65 -3.61
N VAL A 42 -7.82 5.49 -3.44
CA VAL A 42 -6.87 5.19 -2.35
C VAL A 42 -5.48 4.84 -2.91
N LEU A 43 -4.44 5.46 -2.35
CA LEU A 43 -3.04 5.13 -2.63
C LEU A 43 -2.44 4.29 -1.50
N ASP A 44 -1.88 3.14 -1.84
CA ASP A 44 -1.06 2.32 -0.93
C ASP A 44 0.43 2.64 -1.13
N MET A 45 1.04 3.31 -0.14
CA MET A 45 2.45 3.68 -0.17
C MET A 45 3.30 2.61 0.48
N GLY A 46 4.07 1.87 -0.33
CA GLY A 46 4.81 0.67 0.06
C GLY A 46 3.97 -0.60 -0.02
N ALA A 47 3.30 -0.77 -1.17
CA ALA A 47 2.30 -1.80 -1.42
C ALA A 47 2.84 -3.24 -1.39
N GLY A 48 4.16 -3.43 -1.43
CA GLY A 48 4.82 -4.72 -1.30
C GLY A 48 4.27 -5.76 -2.28
N SER A 49 3.67 -6.83 -1.74
CA SER A 49 3.13 -7.94 -2.53
C SER A 49 1.85 -7.59 -3.29
N GLY A 50 1.30 -6.38 -3.11
CA GLY A 50 0.02 -5.96 -3.67
C GLY A 50 -1.21 -6.50 -2.93
N ARG A 51 -1.02 -7.19 -1.80
CA ARG A 51 -2.11 -7.77 -1.00
C ARG A 51 -3.15 -6.74 -0.58
N ASP A 52 -2.70 -5.65 0.05
CA ASP A 52 -3.62 -4.65 0.62
C ASP A 52 -4.38 -3.91 -0.49
N LEU A 53 -3.75 -3.66 -1.65
CA LEU A 53 -4.42 -3.18 -2.86
C LEU A 53 -5.56 -4.10 -3.31
N VAL A 54 -5.35 -5.41 -3.33
CA VAL A 54 -6.38 -6.37 -3.75
C VAL A 54 -7.53 -6.43 -2.74
N ILE A 55 -7.23 -6.35 -1.44
CA ILE A 55 -8.25 -6.30 -0.39
C ILE A 55 -9.06 -5.00 -0.48
N LEU A 56 -8.40 -3.86 -0.72
CA LEU A 56 -9.04 -2.57 -0.92
C LEU A 56 -9.91 -2.54 -2.19
N ALA A 57 -9.41 -3.05 -3.31
CA ALA A 57 -10.17 -3.12 -4.56
C ALA A 57 -11.46 -3.93 -4.41
N GLY A 58 -11.46 -4.92 -3.49
CA GLY A 58 -12.58 -5.82 -3.28
C GLY A 58 -12.69 -6.86 -4.41
N PRO A 59 -13.69 -7.75 -4.34
CA PRO A 59 -13.90 -8.76 -5.36
C PRO A 59 -14.22 -8.13 -6.73
N PRO A 60 -13.79 -8.75 -7.85
CA PRO A 60 -14.22 -8.33 -9.17
C PRO A 60 -15.74 -8.34 -9.25
N LYS A 61 -16.35 -7.22 -9.65
CA LYS A 61 -17.80 -7.16 -9.81
C LYS A 61 -18.21 -8.06 -10.97
N PRO A 62 -19.20 -8.95 -10.80
CA PRO A 62 -19.84 -9.58 -11.95
C PRO A 62 -20.41 -8.47 -12.84
N LYS A 63 -20.26 -8.61 -14.16
CA LYS A 63 -20.87 -7.67 -15.11
C LYS A 63 -22.39 -7.72 -14.89
N PRO A 64 -23.06 -6.61 -14.53
CA PRO A 64 -24.49 -6.65 -14.30
C PRO A 64 -25.18 -7.18 -15.56
N PRO A 65 -26.21 -8.04 -15.44
CA PRO A 65 -27.02 -8.42 -16.58
C PRO A 65 -27.60 -7.15 -17.20
N ILE A 66 -27.44 -6.98 -18.51
CA ILE A 66 -27.99 -5.81 -19.22
C ILE A 66 -29.51 -5.89 -19.05
N PRO A 67 -30.17 -4.94 -18.36
CA PRO A 67 -31.60 -5.00 -18.18
C PRO A 67 -32.29 -4.86 -19.54
N PRO A 68 -33.34 -5.65 -19.82
CA PRO A 68 -34.16 -5.43 -21.01
C PRO A 68 -34.80 -4.03 -20.90
N GLY A 69 -34.34 -3.09 -21.74
CA GLY A 69 -34.80 -1.69 -21.73
C GLY A 69 -33.71 -0.62 -21.59
N GLY A 70 -32.43 -0.99 -21.43
CA GLY A 70 -31.32 -0.02 -21.54
C GLY A 70 -31.17 0.99 -20.41
N GLY A 71 -31.81 0.76 -19.25
CA GLY A 71 -31.62 1.61 -18.07
C GLY A 71 -30.23 1.42 -17.46
N LEU A 72 -29.58 2.52 -17.05
CA LEU A 72 -28.39 2.49 -16.20
C LEU A 72 -28.81 1.98 -14.82
N GLU A 73 -28.35 0.78 -14.45
CA GLU A 73 -28.41 0.32 -13.07
C GLU A 73 -27.35 1.07 -12.25
N ILE A 74 -27.76 1.76 -11.17
CA ILE A 74 -26.82 2.39 -10.24
C ILE A 74 -26.22 1.28 -9.38
N VAL A 75 -25.08 0.73 -9.81
CA VAL A 75 -24.30 -0.19 -8.99
C VAL A 75 -23.54 0.63 -7.95
N GLN A 76 -23.96 0.57 -6.67
CA GLN A 76 -23.18 1.15 -5.57
C GLN A 76 -21.78 0.54 -5.58
N ASP A 77 -20.76 1.41 -5.61
CA ASP A 77 -19.37 0.97 -5.61
C ASP A 77 -18.92 0.61 -4.19
N GLU A 78 -18.91 -0.69 -3.87
CA GLU A 78 -18.43 -1.17 -2.57
C GLU A 78 -16.89 -1.31 -2.47
N GLY A 79 -16.17 -1.16 -3.59
CA GLY A 79 -14.70 -1.22 -3.64
C GLY A 79 -14.05 0.17 -3.59
N PHE A 80 -12.73 0.20 -3.46
CA PHE A 80 -11.93 1.42 -3.63
C PHE A 80 -11.28 1.45 -5.01
N ASP A 81 -11.11 2.65 -5.58
CA ASP A 81 -10.28 2.83 -6.77
C ASP A 81 -8.81 2.92 -6.35
N VAL A 82 -8.07 1.82 -6.51
CA VAL A 82 -6.76 1.66 -5.88
C VAL A 82 -5.59 1.90 -6.82
N TYR A 83 -4.56 2.52 -6.24
CA TYR A 83 -3.24 2.72 -6.81
C TYR A 83 -2.18 2.40 -5.76
N GLY A 84 -0.99 1.99 -6.18
CA GLY A 84 0.08 1.66 -5.26
C GLY A 84 1.46 2.05 -5.77
N ILE A 85 2.37 2.23 -4.83
CA ILE A 85 3.80 2.37 -5.10
C ILE A 85 4.59 1.41 -4.23
N ASP A 86 5.69 0.88 -4.74
CA ASP A 86 6.70 0.21 -3.92
C ASP A 86 8.11 0.58 -4.40
N ALA A 87 9.06 0.66 -3.46
CA ALA A 87 10.42 1.06 -3.76
C ALA A 87 11.25 -0.07 -4.41
N SER A 88 10.79 -1.32 -4.33
CA SER A 88 11.44 -2.48 -4.98
C SER A 88 10.77 -2.78 -6.32
N PRO A 89 11.49 -2.64 -7.45
CA PRO A 89 10.96 -3.03 -8.76
C PRO A 89 10.63 -4.53 -8.83
N GLU A 90 11.35 -5.37 -8.07
CA GLU A 90 11.09 -6.80 -7.99
C GLU A 90 9.78 -7.12 -7.27
N MET A 91 9.47 -6.40 -6.18
CA MET A 91 8.17 -6.51 -5.49
C MET A 91 7.03 -6.07 -6.41
N VAL A 92 7.19 -4.94 -7.12
CA VAL A 92 6.21 -4.47 -8.11
C VAL A 92 5.97 -5.51 -9.19
N SER A 93 7.05 -6.07 -9.76
CA SER A 93 6.93 -7.09 -10.79
C SER A 93 6.22 -8.35 -10.26
N ASN A 94 6.58 -8.82 -9.07
CA ASN A 94 5.96 -9.99 -8.46
C ASN A 94 4.48 -9.75 -8.14
N ALA A 95 4.13 -8.58 -7.60
CA ALA A 95 2.76 -8.19 -7.32
C ALA A 95 1.91 -8.15 -8.59
N VAL A 96 2.41 -7.58 -9.69
CA VAL A 96 1.70 -7.54 -10.98
C VAL A 96 1.60 -8.93 -11.62
N THR A 97 2.59 -9.80 -11.45
CA THR A 97 2.50 -11.20 -11.89
C THR A 97 1.40 -11.96 -11.13
N ASN A 98 1.32 -11.78 -9.82
CA ASN A 98 0.31 -12.45 -8.97
C ASN A 98 -1.08 -11.83 -9.10
N TYR A 99 -1.15 -10.53 -9.37
CA TYR A 99 -2.37 -9.74 -9.49
C TYR A 99 -2.34 -8.90 -10.77
N PRO A 100 -2.60 -9.50 -11.96
CA PRO A 100 -2.51 -8.80 -13.24
C PRO A 100 -3.37 -7.54 -13.35
N GLN A 101 -4.46 -7.45 -12.58
CA GLN A 101 -5.31 -6.26 -12.50
C GLN A 101 -4.61 -5.02 -11.93
N LEU A 102 -3.48 -5.18 -11.24
CA LEU A 102 -2.66 -4.07 -10.73
C LEU A 102 -1.74 -3.46 -11.81
N LYS A 103 -1.66 -4.05 -13.01
CA LYS A 103 -0.84 -3.52 -14.10
C LYS A 103 -1.28 -2.10 -14.46
N GLY A 104 -0.35 -1.14 -14.39
CA GLY A 104 -0.61 0.28 -14.62
C GLY A 104 -1.22 1.02 -13.40
N ARG A 105 -1.56 0.30 -12.33
CA ARG A 105 -2.05 0.84 -11.06
C ARG A 105 -1.03 0.71 -9.92
N LEU A 106 -0.02 -0.15 -10.08
CA LEU A 106 1.14 -0.29 -9.20
C LEU A 106 2.42 0.07 -9.97
N ILE A 107 3.20 1.02 -9.44
CA ILE A 107 4.46 1.47 -10.05
C ILE A 107 5.64 1.41 -9.07
N CYS A 108 6.85 1.33 -9.62
CA CYS A 108 8.07 1.41 -8.81
C CYS A 108 8.36 2.88 -8.46
N ALA A 109 8.19 3.24 -7.19
CA ALA A 109 8.49 4.57 -6.67
C ALA A 109 8.72 4.51 -5.14
N SER A 110 9.46 5.49 -4.60
CA SER A 110 9.80 5.52 -3.18
C SER A 110 9.23 6.74 -2.46
N ILE A 111 9.00 6.59 -1.16
CA ILE A 111 8.78 7.70 -0.22
C ILE A 111 10.06 7.98 0.60
N PRO A 112 10.35 9.25 0.94
CA PRO A 112 9.65 10.46 0.49
C PRO A 112 9.99 10.83 -0.97
N SER A 113 9.13 11.63 -1.59
CA SER A 113 9.29 12.26 -2.91
C SER A 113 8.58 13.62 -2.95
N ASP A 114 9.09 14.54 -3.76
CA ASP A 114 8.44 15.85 -4.02
C ASP A 114 7.34 15.77 -5.09
N GLU A 115 7.32 14.69 -5.87
CA GLU A 115 6.38 14.50 -6.98
C GLU A 115 5.01 13.97 -6.51
N LEU A 116 3.97 14.28 -7.29
CA LEU A 116 2.69 13.62 -7.16
C LEU A 116 2.74 12.26 -7.84
N TYR A 117 2.41 11.21 -7.10
CA TYR A 117 2.26 9.88 -7.68
C TYR A 117 1.04 9.86 -8.60
N PHE A 118 1.20 9.25 -9.78
CA PHE A 118 0.16 9.19 -10.82
C PHE A 118 -0.36 10.56 -11.28
N ASN A 119 0.39 11.65 -11.04
CA ASN A 119 0.00 13.03 -11.36
C ASN A 119 -1.38 13.43 -10.78
N MET A 120 -1.77 12.88 -9.64
CA MET A 120 -3.05 13.14 -8.99
C MET A 120 -2.95 13.15 -7.47
N LYS A 121 -4.05 13.53 -6.80
CA LYS A 121 -4.20 13.42 -5.35
C LYS A 121 -5.27 12.40 -4.99
N PHE A 122 -5.13 11.79 -3.83
CA PHE A 122 -5.96 10.68 -3.37
C PHE A 122 -6.92 11.10 -2.25
N ASP A 123 -8.09 10.47 -2.20
CA ASP A 123 -9.05 10.62 -1.10
C ASP A 123 -8.57 9.88 0.16
N GLY A 124 -7.80 8.81 -0.03
CA GLY A 124 -7.19 8.03 1.04
C GLY A 124 -5.74 7.68 0.75
N ILE A 125 -4.90 7.64 1.79
CA ILE A 125 -3.56 7.06 1.74
C ILE A 125 -3.45 5.98 2.80
N LEU A 126 -2.96 4.81 2.41
CA LEU A 126 -2.56 3.71 3.28
C LEU A 126 -1.03 3.66 3.38
N CYS A 127 -0.52 3.56 4.61
CA CYS A 127 0.87 3.21 4.89
C CYS A 127 0.86 1.97 5.79
N SER A 128 0.80 0.78 5.17
CA SER A 128 0.72 -0.51 5.86
C SER A 128 2.10 -1.05 6.18
N ALA A 129 2.57 -0.88 7.42
CA ALA A 129 3.88 -1.32 7.85
C ALA A 129 5.03 -0.81 6.95
N VAL A 130 5.05 0.51 6.70
CA VAL A 130 6.04 1.16 5.82
C VAL A 130 6.86 2.24 6.51
N LEU A 131 6.25 3.06 7.36
CA LEU A 131 6.93 4.22 7.95
C LEU A 131 8.10 3.84 8.87
N MET A 132 8.07 2.66 9.49
CA MET A 132 9.19 2.17 10.32
C MET A 132 10.49 1.92 9.51
N HIS A 133 10.40 1.90 8.18
CA HIS A 133 11.55 1.75 7.29
C HIS A 133 12.15 3.11 6.84
N ILE A 134 11.64 4.22 7.37
CA ILE A 134 12.12 5.58 7.11
C ILE A 134 12.93 6.05 8.31
N THR A 135 14.11 6.62 8.06
CA THR A 135 14.96 7.17 9.12
C THR A 135 14.35 8.43 9.72
N ASP A 136 14.63 8.71 10.99
CA ASP A 136 14.04 9.83 11.73
C ASP A 136 14.22 11.19 11.03
N ASP A 137 15.40 11.43 10.44
CA ASP A 137 15.73 12.63 9.69
C ASP A 137 14.91 12.79 8.40
N ARG A 138 14.27 11.73 7.92
CA ARG A 138 13.45 11.68 6.71
C ARG A 138 11.96 11.54 6.98
N LEU A 139 11.54 11.41 8.25
CA LEU A 139 10.13 11.26 8.62
C LEU A 139 9.32 12.52 8.30
N PHE A 140 9.90 13.71 8.49
CA PHE A 140 9.23 14.97 8.14
C PHE A 140 8.97 15.06 6.62
N ASP A 141 9.97 14.73 5.81
CA ASP A 141 9.83 14.67 4.35
C ASP A 141 8.79 13.63 3.92
N ALA A 142 8.70 12.49 4.63
CA ALA A 142 7.67 11.49 4.38
C ALA A 142 6.27 12.00 4.71
N ALA A 143 6.11 12.70 5.83
CA ALA A 143 4.86 13.35 6.18
C ALA A 143 4.46 14.42 5.15
N TYR A 144 5.42 15.22 4.67
CA TYR A 144 5.19 16.19 3.60
C TYR A 144 4.76 15.52 2.30
N CYS A 145 5.45 14.46 1.88
CA CYS A 145 5.11 13.66 0.69
C CYS A 145 3.69 13.09 0.77
N ILE A 146 3.32 12.50 1.92
CA ILE A 146 1.96 11.99 2.18
C ILE A 146 0.94 13.13 2.08
N ARG A 147 1.19 14.25 2.76
CA ARG A 147 0.28 15.40 2.75
C ARG A 147 0.11 15.98 1.35
N ASN A 148 1.17 16.03 0.55
CA ASN A 148 1.14 16.58 -0.81
C ASN A 148 0.30 15.70 -1.74
N ASN A 149 0.36 14.38 -1.59
CA ASN A 149 -0.42 13.41 -2.37
C ASN A 149 -1.86 13.24 -1.88
N LEU A 150 -2.23 13.79 -0.72
CA LEU A 150 -3.57 13.71 -0.16
C LEU A 150 -4.43 14.91 -0.57
N LYS A 151 -5.68 14.67 -0.98
CA LYS A 151 -6.67 15.74 -1.18
C LYS A 151 -6.98 16.45 0.15
N GLU A 152 -7.56 17.64 0.07
CA GLU A 152 -8.15 18.27 1.25
C GLU A 152 -9.21 17.35 1.87
N ASN A 153 -9.21 17.23 3.20
CA ASN A 153 -10.06 16.31 3.96
C ASN A 153 -9.88 14.82 3.64
N GLY A 154 -8.85 14.46 2.86
CA GLY A 154 -8.49 13.08 2.63
C GLY A 154 -8.04 12.41 3.93
N ARG A 155 -8.11 11.08 3.97
CA ARG A 155 -7.83 10.31 5.18
C ARG A 155 -6.53 9.53 5.05
N LEU A 156 -5.78 9.47 6.14
CA LEU A 156 -4.54 8.71 6.23
C LEU A 156 -4.73 7.55 7.21
N LEU A 157 -4.43 6.34 6.78
CA LEU A 157 -4.36 5.16 7.65
C LEU A 157 -2.91 4.66 7.71
N ILE A 158 -2.33 4.69 8.91
CA ILE A 158 -0.97 4.20 9.17
C ILE A 158 -1.07 2.96 10.05
N SER A 159 -0.29 1.93 9.74
CA SER A 159 0.01 0.86 10.69
C SER A 159 1.51 0.72 10.90
N VAL A 160 1.89 0.61 12.17
CA VAL A 160 3.25 0.34 12.65
C VAL A 160 3.20 -0.83 13.63
N PRO A 161 4.30 -1.58 13.83
CA PRO A 161 4.33 -2.68 14.78
C PRO A 161 4.39 -2.10 16.19
N VAL A 162 3.76 -2.76 17.16
CA VAL A 162 3.68 -2.25 18.53
C VAL A 162 5.05 -2.28 19.23
N ALA A 163 5.86 -3.32 19.00
CA ALA A 163 7.25 -3.43 19.43
C ALA A 163 7.92 -4.61 18.71
N ARG A 164 9.25 -4.61 18.65
CA ARG A 164 10.06 -5.74 18.19
C ARG A 164 11.26 -5.92 19.11
N ASP A 165 11.34 -7.09 19.74
CA ASP A 165 12.42 -7.45 20.65
C ASP A 165 13.69 -7.93 19.93
N ASP A 166 13.63 -8.07 18.59
CA ASP A 166 14.71 -8.60 17.74
C ASP A 166 15.57 -7.52 17.06
N LEU A 167 15.57 -6.29 17.59
CA LEU A 167 16.30 -5.15 17.03
C LEU A 167 17.68 -4.96 17.67
N ASP A 168 18.68 -4.65 16.85
CA ASP A 168 20.01 -4.20 17.30
C ASP A 168 20.01 -2.73 17.73
N SER A 169 21.19 -2.21 18.13
CA SER A 169 21.35 -0.83 18.58
C SER A 169 21.04 0.22 17.50
N ASP A 170 21.03 -0.17 16.23
CA ASP A 170 20.70 0.69 15.08
C ASP A 170 19.23 0.51 14.64
N SER A 171 18.39 -0.10 15.49
CA SER A 171 17.00 -0.41 15.24
C SER A 171 16.79 -1.33 14.02
N LYS A 172 17.70 -2.28 13.79
CA LYS A 172 17.61 -3.25 12.68
C LYS A 172 17.47 -4.67 13.17
N THR A 173 16.71 -5.46 12.43
CA THR A 173 16.65 -6.92 12.60
C THR A 173 17.94 -7.59 12.13
N LEU A 174 18.19 -8.85 12.53
CA LEU A 174 19.33 -9.66 12.03
C LEU A 174 19.40 -9.76 10.49
N LYS A 175 18.27 -9.61 9.79
CA LYS A 175 18.20 -9.61 8.31
C LYS A 175 18.38 -8.21 7.70
N GLY A 176 18.76 -7.21 8.50
CA GLY A 176 19.09 -5.86 8.08
C GLY A 176 17.90 -4.91 7.86
N ARG A 177 16.66 -5.34 8.18
CA ARG A 177 15.47 -4.47 8.07
C ARG A 177 15.40 -3.49 9.24
N MET A 178 15.26 -2.20 8.94
CA MET A 178 15.08 -1.13 9.92
C MET A 178 13.64 -1.08 10.48
N PHE A 179 13.49 -0.79 11.77
CA PHE A 179 12.22 -0.55 12.44
C PHE A 179 12.39 0.59 13.47
N VAL A 180 12.08 1.82 13.08
CA VAL A 180 11.98 2.93 14.03
C VAL A 180 10.61 2.89 14.72
N ALA A 181 10.59 3.01 16.05
CA ALA A 181 9.39 3.06 16.90
C ALA A 181 9.22 4.46 17.48
#